data_AF-A0A1Y4LLI5-F1
#
_entry.id   AF-A0A1Y4LLI5-F1
#
_cell.length_a   1.000
_cell.length_b   1.000
_cell.length_c   1.000
_cell.angle_alpha   90.00
_cell.angle_beta   90.00
_cell.angle_gamma   90.00
#
_symmetry.space_group_name_H-M   'P 1'
#
loop_
_entity.id
_entity.type
_entity.pdbx_description
1 polymer ?
#
loop_
_entity_poly.entity_id
_entity_poly.type
_entity_poly.pdbx_seq_one_letter_code
_entity_poly.pdbx_strand_id
1 'polypeptide(L)' 'EGEKNNVVDIIRNGRVNFVINTMSSKENTRADGFLIRRVSAENNISCMTSLDTANALIKVLESLSFSAISMNEMGK' A
#
# COMPACT_ATOMS: atom_id res chain seq x y z
N GLU A 1 14.13 -24.94 -6.35
CA GLU A 1 14.59 -23.61 -6.81
C GLU A 1 13.76 -22.57 -6.07
N GLY A 2 14.41 -21.68 -5.32
CA GLY A 2 13.74 -20.86 -4.30
C GLY A 2 12.81 -19.82 -4.91
N GLU A 3 11.55 -19.81 -4.48
CA GLU A 3 10.61 -18.72 -4.77
C GLU A 3 11.23 -17.40 -4.29
N LYS A 4 11.69 -16.58 -5.23
CA LYS A 4 11.98 -15.17 -4.94
C LYS A 4 10.64 -14.46 -4.78
N ASN A 5 10.05 -14.51 -3.60
CA ASN A 5 8.88 -13.69 -3.24
C ASN A 5 9.33 -12.26 -2.87
N ASN A 6 10.05 -11.58 -3.77
CA ASN A 6 10.41 -10.18 -3.55
C ASN A 6 9.24 -9.25 -3.92
N VAL A 7 9.34 -7.98 -3.50
CA VAL A 7 8.28 -6.99 -3.69
C VAL A 7 7.89 -6.82 -5.16
N VAL A 8 8.87 -6.87 -6.08
CA VAL A 8 8.63 -6.71 -7.51
C VAL A 8 7.78 -7.85 -8.06
N ASP A 9 8.05 -9.09 -7.63
CA ASP A 9 7.30 -10.26 -8.06
C ASP A 9 5.87 -10.26 -7.49
N ILE A 10 5.68 -9.77 -6.26
CA ILE A 10 4.35 -9.57 -5.66
C ILE A 10 3.51 -8.59 -6.49
N ILE A 11 4.10 -7.46 -6.91
CA ILE A 11 3.41 -6.43 -7.71
C ILE A 11 3.07 -6.97 -9.11
N ARG A 12 4.03 -7.60 -9.80
CA ARG A 12 3.82 -8.16 -11.14
C ARG A 12 2.76 -9.25 -11.19
N ASN A 13 2.67 -10.05 -10.14
CA ASN A 13 1.66 -11.10 -10.03
C ASN A 13 0.29 -10.58 -9.58
N GLY A 14 0.11 -9.25 -9.43
CA GLY A 14 -1.16 -8.66 -9.03
C GLY A 14 -1.61 -9.04 -7.62
N ARG A 15 -0.68 -9.47 -6.75
CA ARG A 15 -0.99 -9.94 -5.39
C ARG A 15 -1.26 -8.83 -4.38
N VAL A 16 -1.23 -7.57 -4.83
CA VAL A 16 -1.49 -6.37 -4.01
C VAL A 16 -2.32 -5.36 -4.80
N ASN A 17 -3.16 -4.60 -4.09
CA ASN A 17 -3.99 -3.55 -4.68
C ASN A 17 -3.35 -2.15 -4.55
N PHE A 18 -2.46 -1.96 -3.57
CA PHE A 18 -1.81 -0.69 -3.28
C PHE A 18 -0.35 -0.90 -2.89
N VAL A 19 0.49 0.08 -3.20
CA VAL A 19 1.88 0.16 -2.74
C VAL A 19 2.08 1.48 -2.00
N ILE A 20 2.76 1.43 -0.85
CA ILE A 20 3.21 2.63 -0.12
C ILE A 20 4.74 2.62 -0.11
N ASN A 21 5.35 3.56 -0.80
CA ASN A 21 6.81 3.71 -0.90
C ASN A 21 7.23 5.15 -0.62
N THR A 22 7.59 5.42 0.64
CA THR A 22 8.05 6.74 1.07
C THR A 22 9.49 7.01 0.62
N MET A 23 9.83 8.29 0.45
CA MET A 23 11.20 8.70 0.12
C MET A 23 12.13 8.45 1.31
N SER A 24 13.29 7.85 1.03
CA SER A 24 14.36 7.65 2.00
C SER A 24 15.60 8.42 1.54
N SER A 25 16.33 9.01 2.48
CA SER A 25 17.58 9.75 2.23
C SER A 25 18.81 8.85 2.07
N LYS A 26 18.68 7.52 2.27
CA LYS A 26 19.78 6.57 2.05
C LYS A 26 19.93 6.27 0.56
N GLU A 27 21.16 6.30 0.06
CA GLU A 27 21.44 6.12 -1.37
C GLU A 27 21.01 4.75 -1.90
N ASN A 28 21.29 3.67 -1.15
CA ASN A 28 20.94 2.31 -1.55
C ASN A 28 19.42 2.07 -1.63
N THR A 29 18.60 2.78 -0.85
CA THR A 29 17.13 2.63 -0.89
C THR A 29 16.49 3.39 -2.05
N ARG A 30 17.23 4.32 -2.68
CA ARG A 30 16.73 5.14 -3.79
C ARG A 30 16.53 4.33 -5.06
N ALA A 31 17.46 3.41 -5.36
CA ALA A 31 17.39 2.54 -6.53
C ALA A 31 16.22 1.55 -6.44
N ASP A 32 16.11 0.85 -5.30
CA ASP A 32 15.01 -0.09 -5.05
C ASP A 32 13.65 0.62 -5.02
N GLY A 33 13.56 1.78 -4.35
CA GLY A 33 12.34 2.59 -4.31
C GLY A 33 11.92 3.06 -5.70
N PHE A 34 12.88 3.43 -6.56
CA PHE A 34 12.58 3.75 -7.96
C PHE A 34 12.01 2.55 -8.72
N LEU A 35 12.62 1.37 -8.58
CA LEU A 35 12.15 0.15 -9.23
C LEU A 35 10.73 -0.22 -8.77
N ILE A 36 10.45 -0.17 -7.47
CA ILE A 36 9.11 -0.45 -6.91
C ILE A 36 8.06 0.49 -7.48
N ARG A 37 8.34 1.80 -7.50
CA ARG A 37 7.40 2.80 -8.04
C ARG A 37 7.14 2.60 -9.53
N ARG A 38 8.19 2.32 -10.31
CA ARG A 38 8.09 2.03 -11.74
C ARG A 38 7.23 0.80 -12.01
N VAL A 39 7.53 -0.32 -11.35
CA VAL A 39 6.79 -1.57 -11.56
C VAL A 39 5.33 -1.42 -11.13
N SER A 40 5.05 -0.68 -10.06
CA SER A 40 3.66 -0.38 -9.64
C SER A 40 2.88 0.35 -10.74
N ALA A 41 3.47 1.41 -11.31
CA ALA A 41 2.86 2.17 -12.40
C ALA A 41 2.65 1.32 -13.67
N GLU A 42 3.64 0.51 -14.05
CA GLU A 42 3.56 -0.40 -15.20
C GLU A 42 2.49 -1.50 -15.04
N ASN A 43 2.11 -1.83 -13.80
CA ASN A 43 1.08 -2.85 -13.49
C ASN A 43 -0.27 -2.27 -13.06
N ASN A 44 -0.51 -0.97 -13.27
CA ASN A 44 -1.75 -0.27 -12.87
C ASN A 44 -2.08 -0.40 -11.36
N ILE A 45 -1.06 -0.51 -10.52
CA ILE A 45 -1.20 -0.54 -9.06
C ILE A 45 -0.86 0.85 -8.51
N SER A 46 -1.78 1.43 -7.75
CA SER A 46 -1.60 2.76 -7.17
C SER A 46 -0.45 2.75 -6.17
N CYS A 47 0.52 3.65 -6.38
CA CYS A 47 1.70 3.79 -5.54
C CYS A 47 1.71 5.15 -4.83
N MET A 48 1.58 5.14 -3.50
CA MET A 48 1.59 6.32 -2.65
C MET A 48 3.02 6.59 -2.14
N THR A 49 3.48 7.83 -2.28
CA THR A 49 4.81 8.27 -1.81
C THR A 49 4.78 9.10 -0.52
N SER A 50 3.57 9.37 -0.01
CA SER A 50 3.33 10.11 1.24
C SER A 50 2.43 9.30 2.16
N LEU A 51 2.79 9.26 3.45
CA LEU A 51 1.94 8.66 4.48
C LEU A 51 0.67 9.48 4.71
N ASP A 52 0.71 10.80 4.48
CA ASP A 52 -0.48 11.65 4.62
C ASP A 52 -1.55 11.27 3.59
N THR A 53 -1.12 11.00 2.35
CA THR A 53 -2.02 10.50 1.29
C THR A 53 -2.59 9.13 1.64
N ALA A 54 -1.77 8.22 2.19
CA ALA A 54 -2.25 6.91 2.63
C ALA A 54 -3.26 7.02 3.78
N ASN A 55 -3.01 7.90 4.75
CA ASN A 55 -3.96 8.18 5.84
C ASN A 55 -5.28 8.75 5.32
N ALA A 56 -5.24 9.64 4.33
CA ALA A 56 -6.45 10.17 3.71
C ALA A 56 -7.26 9.07 3.01
N LEU A 57 -6.60 8.17 2.29
CA LEU A 57 -7.25 7.02 1.66
C LEU A 57 -7.94 6.13 2.70
N ILE A 58 -7.28 5.82 3.82
CA ILE A 58 -7.87 5.02 4.90
C ILE A 58 -9.15 5.67 5.43
N LYS A 59 -9.14 6.97 5.71
CA LYS A 59 -10.34 7.70 6.18
C LYS A 59 -11.50 7.62 5.20
N VAL A 60 -11.22 7.68 3.90
CA VAL A 60 -12.24 7.52 2.86
C VAL A 60 -12.80 6.10 2.88
N LEU A 61 -11.94 5.08 2.95
CA LEU A 61 -12.36 3.68 3.02
C LEU A 61 -13.20 3.39 4.27
N GLU A 62 -12.82 3.96 5.42
CA GLU A 62 -13.61 3.88 6.65
C GLU A 62 -14.99 4.53 6.50
N SER A 63 -15.07 5.69 5.83
CA SER A 63 -16.36 6.37 5.59
C SER A 63 -17.30 5.60 4.66
N LEU A 64 -16.75 4.74 3.80
CA LEU A 64 -17.51 3.89 2.89
C LEU A 64 -17.94 2.57 3.54
N SER A 65 -17.32 2.20 4.67
CA SER A 65 -17.60 0.97 5.40
C SER A 65 -18.63 1.23 6.49
N PHE A 66 -19.79 0.59 6.37
CA PHE A 66 -20.81 0.60 7.42
C PHE A 66 -20.60 -0.59 8.37
N SER A 67 -20.64 -0.36 9.68
CA SER A 67 -20.68 -1.41 10.69
C SER A 67 -21.84 -1.16 11.65
N ALA A 68 -22.68 -2.18 11.84
CA ALA A 68 -23.74 -2.17 12.83
C ALA A 68 -23.23 -2.90 14.08
N ILE A 69 -23.13 -2.17 15.19
CA ILE A 69 -22.88 -2.76 16.51
C ILE A 69 -24.20 -2.83 17.29
N SER A 70 -24.35 -3.82 18.16
CA SER A 70 -25.51 -3.87 19.04
C SER A 70 -25.47 -2.69 20.00
N MET A 71 -26.62 -2.09 20.28
CA MET A 71 -26.72 -0.96 21.23
C MET A 71 -26.20 -1.33 22.62
N ASN A 72 -26.27 -2.60 23.00
CA ASN A 72 -25.75 -3.12 24.27
C ASN A 72 -24.21 -3.15 24.33
N GLU A 73 -23.54 -3.01 23.19
CA GLU A 73 -22.07 -3.00 23.05
C GLU A 73 -21.52 -1.57 22.92
N MET A 74 -22.40 -0.58 22.78
CA MET A 74 -22.03 0.82 22.58
C MET A 74 -21.69 1.46 23.93
N GLY A 75 -20.39 1.60 24.22
CA GLY A 75 -19.89 2.27 25.45
C GLY A 75 -19.21 1.37 26.48
N LYS A 76 -18.89 0.12 26.12
CA LYS A 76 -17.87 -0.67 26.84
C LYS A 76 -16.47 -0.39 26.30
#